data_AF-A0A2A3F598-F1
#
_entry.id   AF-A0A2A3F598-F1
#
_cell.length_a   1.000
_cell.length_b   1.000
_cell.length_c   1.000
_cell.angle_alpha   90.00
_cell.angle_beta   90.00
_cell.angle_gamma   90.00
#
_symmetry.space_group_name_H-M   'P 1'
#
loop_
_entity.id
_entity.type
_entity.pdbx_description
1 polymer ?
#
loop_
_entity_poly.entity_id
_entity_poly.type
_entity_poly.pdbx_seq_one_letter_code
_entity_poly.pdbx_strand_id
1 'polypeptide(L)'
;MLRAKCRGDDYDRYESDNRGQGQAADISRACDGCPVIVNCARYALANENHVGMVWAGVPVPEMPNTKYYRDAVRRLELIARLPTSDEL
;
A
#
# COMPACT_ATOMS: atom_id res chain seq x y z
N MET A 1 -10.21 6.31 -5.12
CA MET A 1 -9.78 7.29 -4.10
C MET A 1 -9.43 8.62 -4.77
N LEU A 2 -10.26 9.66 -4.62
CA LEU A 2 -10.08 10.93 -5.35
C LEU A 2 -8.96 11.83 -4.78
N ARG A 3 -8.67 11.73 -3.47
CA ARG A 3 -7.64 12.52 -2.77
C ARG A 3 -6.29 11.83 -2.63
N ALA A 4 -6.05 10.73 -3.36
CA ALA A 4 -4.79 10.01 -3.31
C ALA A 4 -3.65 10.84 -3.91
N LYS A 5 -2.50 10.91 -3.23
CA LYS A 5 -1.31 11.63 -3.75
C LYS A 5 -0.78 11.04 -5.06
N CYS A 6 -0.85 9.71 -5.20
CA CYS A 6 -0.43 8.98 -6.40
C CYS A 6 -1.41 9.08 -7.58
N ARG A 7 -2.55 9.78 -7.42
CA ARG A 7 -3.53 9.91 -8.50
C ARG A 7 -2.93 10.72 -9.67
N GLY A 8 -2.89 10.10 -10.85
CA GLY A 8 -2.34 10.72 -12.06
C GLY A 8 -0.82 10.59 -12.19
N ASP A 9 -0.17 9.87 -11.28
CA ASP A 9 1.22 9.41 -11.44
C ASP A 9 1.25 8.14 -12.33
N ASP A 10 2.46 7.74 -12.71
CA ASP A 10 2.68 6.49 -13.44
C ASP A 10 2.44 5.28 -12.53
N TYR A 11 1.47 4.43 -12.89
CA TYR A 11 1.02 3.28 -12.10
C TYR A 11 2.08 2.19 -11.99
N ASP A 12 2.93 2.04 -13.01
CA ASP A 12 3.97 1.00 -13.04
C ASP A 12 5.01 1.22 -11.93
N ARG A 13 5.16 2.49 -11.49
CA ARG A 13 5.98 2.86 -10.33
C ARG A 13 5.50 2.23 -9.03
N TYR A 14 4.25 1.76 -8.97
CA TYR A 14 3.62 1.18 -7.78
C TYR A 14 3.60 -0.36 -7.79
N GLU A 15 4.16 -1.03 -8.80
CA GLU A 15 4.34 -2.49 -8.82
C GLU A 15 5.36 -3.00 -7.79
N SER A 16 4.99 -3.96 -6.95
CA SER A 16 5.85 -4.51 -5.89
C SER A 16 6.95 -5.42 -6.44
N ASP A 17 6.67 -6.13 -7.52
CA ASP A 17 7.48 -7.27 -7.97
C ASP A 17 8.59 -6.86 -8.94
N ASN A 18 8.51 -5.64 -9.49
CA ASN A 18 9.53 -5.04 -10.34
C ASN A 18 10.67 -4.33 -9.58
N ARG A 19 10.86 -4.60 -8.28
CA ARG A 19 11.75 -3.78 -7.43
C ARG A 19 12.86 -4.56 -6.73
N GLY A 20 14.09 -4.36 -7.22
CA GLY A 20 15.34 -4.76 -6.56
C GLY A 20 15.69 -3.89 -5.32
N GLN A 21 16.81 -4.25 -4.68
CA GLN A 21 17.33 -3.68 -3.42
C GLN A 21 17.29 -2.14 -3.36
N GLY A 22 16.27 -1.56 -2.70
CA GLY A 22 16.17 -0.12 -2.37
C GLY A 22 14.90 0.58 -2.86
N GLN A 23 14.36 0.22 -4.02
CA GLN A 23 13.24 0.96 -4.65
C GLN A 23 11.89 0.79 -3.93
N ALA A 24 11.72 -0.32 -3.20
CA ALA A 24 10.53 -0.51 -2.37
C ALA A 24 10.42 0.57 -1.27
N ALA A 25 11.54 0.99 -0.68
CA ALA A 25 11.55 2.00 0.38
C ALA A 25 11.21 3.40 -0.14
N ASP A 26 11.61 3.73 -1.37
CA ASP A 26 11.31 5.04 -1.99
C ASP A 26 9.81 5.22 -2.27
N ILE A 27 9.16 4.18 -2.78
CA ILE A 27 7.72 4.23 -3.05
C ILE A 27 6.88 4.13 -1.76
N SER A 28 7.38 3.41 -0.74
CA SER A 28 6.80 3.50 0.60
C SER A 28 6.78 4.94 1.10
N ARG A 29 7.90 5.67 0.94
CA ARG A 29 7.98 7.10 1.30
C ARG A 29 7.08 8.00 0.46
N ALA A 30 6.83 7.67 -0.81
CA ALA A 30 5.88 8.41 -1.64
C ALA A 30 4.44 8.38 -1.08
N CYS A 31 4.12 7.38 -0.25
CA CYS A 31 2.83 7.26 0.41
C CYS A 31 2.71 8.08 1.70
N ASP A 32 3.82 8.62 2.23
CA ASP A 32 3.84 9.34 3.50
C ASP A 32 2.96 10.59 3.46
N GLY A 33 2.12 10.75 4.49
CA GLY A 33 1.15 11.85 4.59
C GLY A 33 0.08 11.86 3.50
N CYS A 34 -0.14 10.75 2.78
CA CYS A 34 -1.28 10.63 1.87
C CYS A 34 -2.59 10.68 2.67
N PRO A 35 -3.52 11.61 2.39
CA PRO A 35 -4.69 11.84 3.26
C PRO A 35 -5.68 10.67 3.24
N VAL A 36 -5.52 9.75 2.29
CA VAL A 36 -6.36 8.55 2.14
C VAL A 36 -5.62 7.27 2.54
N ILE A 37 -4.47 7.35 3.23
CA ILE A 37 -3.63 6.17 3.54
C ILE A 37 -4.40 5.05 4.26
N VAL A 38 -5.26 5.42 5.22
CA VAL A 38 -6.13 4.48 5.94
C VAL A 38 -7.15 3.83 5.01
N ASN A 39 -7.83 4.62 4.18
CA ASN A 39 -8.80 4.12 3.20
C ASN A 39 -8.12 3.29 2.11
N CYS A 40 -6.86 3.58 1.79
CA CYS A 40 -6.04 2.81 0.87
C CYS A 40 -5.75 1.41 1.42
N ALA A 41 -5.37 1.31 2.69
CA ALA A 41 -5.16 0.02 3.34
C ALA A 41 -6.46 -0.80 3.46
N ARG A 42 -7.58 -0.16 3.85
CA ARG A 42 -8.90 -0.82 3.91
C ARG A 42 -9.33 -1.36 2.54
N TYR A 43 -9.14 -0.56 1.50
CA TYR A 43 -9.46 -0.98 0.14
C TYR A 43 -8.59 -2.17 -0.29
N ALA A 44 -7.29 -2.15 -0.04
CA ALA A 44 -6.40 -3.27 -0.36
C ALA A 44 -6.87 -4.57 0.32
N LEU A 45 -7.18 -4.52 1.61
CA LEU A 45 -7.66 -5.70 2.36
C LEU A 45 -9.02 -6.22 1.89
N ALA A 46 -9.87 -5.35 1.34
CA ALA A 46 -11.20 -5.73 0.85
C ALA A 46 -11.20 -6.29 -0.58
N ASN A 47 -10.09 -6.17 -1.32
CA ASN A 47 -10.01 -6.59 -2.72
C ASN A 47 -9.00 -7.74 -2.89
N GLU A 48 -9.40 -8.82 -3.54
CA GLU A 48 -8.56 -10.01 -3.72
C GLU A 48 -7.35 -9.76 -4.65
N ASN A 49 -7.43 -8.75 -5.52
CA ASN A 49 -6.39 -8.38 -6.49
C ASN A 49 -5.40 -7.32 -5.99
N HIS A 50 -5.12 -7.26 -4.68
CA HIS A 50 -4.19 -6.28 -4.11
C HIS A 50 -2.71 -6.71 -4.17
N VAL A 51 -2.44 -7.94 -4.61
CA VAL A 51 -1.08 -8.45 -4.82
C VAL A 51 -0.37 -7.77 -5.99
N GLY A 52 0.97 -7.81 -6.02
CA GLY A 52 1.79 -7.24 -7.09
C GLY A 52 1.97 -5.73 -7.02
N MET A 53 1.40 -5.06 -5.99
CA MET A 53 1.36 -3.60 -5.89
C MET A 53 1.71 -3.08 -4.50
N VAL A 54 2.05 -1.80 -4.41
CA VAL A 54 2.15 -1.06 -3.15
C VAL A 54 0.81 -0.43 -2.78
N TRP A 55 0.35 -0.73 -1.57
CA TRP A 55 -0.85 -0.15 -0.98
C TRP A 55 -0.52 0.52 0.34
N ALA A 56 -0.94 1.75 0.54
CA ALA A 56 -0.68 2.51 1.77
C ALA A 56 0.81 2.48 2.21
N GLY A 57 1.73 2.50 1.24
CA GLY A 57 3.18 2.40 1.48
C GLY A 57 3.69 0.99 1.80
N VAL A 58 2.85 -0.04 1.72
CA VAL A 58 3.20 -1.44 1.97
C VAL A 58 3.27 -2.21 0.65
N PRO A 59 4.44 -2.75 0.25
CA PRO A 59 4.54 -3.68 -0.87
C PRO A 59 3.85 -5.00 -0.57
N VAL A 60 2.96 -5.45 -1.46
CA VAL A 60 2.23 -6.72 -1.34
C VAL A 60 2.70 -7.66 -2.46
N PRO A 61 3.50 -8.71 -2.16
CA PRO A 61 4.05 -9.58 -3.21
C PRO A 61 2.98 -10.50 -3.83
N GLU A 62 3.17 -10.92 -5.10
CA GLU A 62 2.33 -11.93 -5.79
C GLU A 62 2.52 -13.38 -5.28
N MET A 63 2.91 -13.54 -4.01
CA MET A 63 3.19 -14.84 -3.41
C MET A 63 2.42 -15.02 -2.09
N PRO A 64 1.11 -15.30 -2.15
CA PRO A 64 0.21 -15.29 -0.99
C PRO A 64 0.58 -16.28 0.13
N ASN A 65 1.34 -17.34 -0.18
CA ASN A 65 1.74 -18.35 0.80
C ASN A 65 3.02 -17.99 1.57
N THR A 66 3.66 -16.86 1.26
CA THR A 66 4.95 -16.48 1.86
C THR A 66 4.79 -15.75 3.19
N LYS A 67 5.85 -15.78 4.01
CA LYS A 67 5.95 -14.92 5.20
C LYS A 67 5.85 -13.44 4.83
N TYR A 68 6.47 -13.04 3.71
CA TYR A 68 6.44 -11.66 3.23
C TYR A 68 5.02 -11.15 2.95
N TYR A 69 4.19 -11.96 2.30
CA TYR A 69 2.78 -11.63 2.11
C TYR A 69 2.03 -11.47 3.44
N ARG A 70 2.20 -12.42 4.37
CA ARG A 70 1.57 -12.33 5.71
C ARG A 70 2.00 -11.07 6.47
N ASP A 71 3.28 -10.71 6.40
CA ASP A 71 3.81 -9.51 7.03
C ASP A 71 3.25 -8.23 6.37
N ALA A 72 3.06 -8.22 5.04
CA ALA A 72 2.44 -7.13 4.30
C ALA A 72 0.97 -6.94 4.69
N VAL A 73 0.18 -8.02 4.71
CA VAL A 73 -1.23 -7.99 5.15
C VAL A 73 -1.34 -7.45 6.58
N ARG A 74 -0.50 -7.94 7.50
CA ARG A 74 -0.50 -7.46 8.89
C ARG A 74 -0.21 -5.96 9.00
N ARG A 75 0.69 -5.43 8.17
CA ARG A 75 0.96 -3.98 8.13
C ARG A 75 -0.24 -3.19 7.61
N LEU A 76 -0.92 -3.68 6.57
CA LEU A 76 -2.15 -3.07 6.06
C LEU A 76 -3.25 -3.05 7.12
N GLU A 77 -3.43 -4.14 7.87
CA GLU A 77 -4.41 -4.21 8.97
C GLU A 77 -4.14 -3.18 10.05
N LEU A 78 -2.88 -2.95 10.42
CA LEU A 78 -2.50 -1.92 11.39
C LEU A 78 -2.84 -0.51 10.89
N ILE A 79 -2.54 -0.21 9.62
CA ILE A 79 -2.85 1.08 9.00
C ILE A 79 -4.37 1.30 8.90
N ALA A 80 -5.12 0.26 8.53
CA ALA A 80 -6.57 0.31 8.37
C ALA A 80 -7.34 0.63 9.67
N ARG A 81 -6.69 0.42 10.84
CA ARG A 81 -7.24 0.69 12.18
C ARG A 81 -6.89 2.07 12.73
N LEU A 82 -6.04 2.84 12.05
CA LEU A 82 -5.74 4.21 12.46
C LEU A 82 -7.00 5.10 12.28
N PRO A 83 -7.19 6.12 13.14
CA PRO A 83 -8.22 7.13 12.92
C PRO A 83 -7.98 7.83 11.58
N THR A 84 -9.05 8.11 10.86
CA THR A 84 -8.93 8.84 9.59
C THR A 84 -8.71 10.33 9.87
N SER A 85 -8.02 11.03 8.97
CA SER A 85 -7.71 12.46 9.11
C SER A 85 -8.95 13.37 9.19
N ASP A 86 -10.14 12.85 8.89
CA ASP A 86 -11.42 13.57 9.01
C ASP A 86 -12.06 13.39 10.42
N GLU A 87 -11.48 12.55 11.30
CA GLU A 87 -11.95 12.26 12.66
C GLU A 87 -11.10 12.95 13.77
N LEU A 88 -10.09 13.75 13.38
CA LEU A 88 -9.22 14.54 14.26
C LEU A 88 -9.50 16.03 14.08
#